data_AF-A0A7W4NY60-F1
#
_entry.id   AF-A0A7W4NY60-F1
#
_cell.length_a   1.000
_cell.length_b   1.000
_cell.length_c   1.000
_cell.angle_alpha   90.00
_cell.angle_beta   90.00
_cell.angle_gamma   90.00
#
_symmetry.space_group_name_H-M   'P 1'
#
loop_
_entity.id
_entity.type
_entity.pdbx_description
1 polymer ?
#
loop_
_entity_poly.entity_id
_entity_poly.type
_entity_poly.pdbx_seq_one_letter_code
_entity_poly.pdbx_strand_id
1 'polypeptide(L)'
;AQGSGLANYAVTYQPGTLTIDPAALTVTALNQTSTYGQTPVLGTAKFSTSGLVNGDTVSGVTLATTATGASTVGNYGITASAAQGSGLANYAVTYQPGTLTIDPAALTVTALNQTSTYGQNPALGTAKFSTSGLVNDDTVSGVTLATTATGASTVGNYGISAASAVGTGLSNYTVSYAPGTLTIDPAALTVTALNQSSTYGQTPVLGTASFSTAGLVNGDTVSGVTLATTATGASTVGRYGITASAAQGSGLANYAVTYQPGTLTI
;
A
#
# COMPACT_ATOMS: atom_id res chain seq x y z
N ALA A 1 8.95 -50.73 -71.35
CA ALA A 1 10.01 -50.35 -72.29
C ALA A 1 9.38 -50.13 -73.65
N GLN A 2 9.48 -48.92 -74.19
CA GLN A 2 9.17 -48.65 -75.59
C GLN A 2 10.50 -48.42 -76.31
N GLY A 3 10.73 -49.14 -77.41
CA GLY A 3 11.97 -49.09 -78.20
C GLY A 3 11.92 -50.09 -79.37
N SER A 4 12.60 -49.79 -80.47
CA SER A 4 12.72 -50.71 -81.62
C SER A 4 13.68 -51.86 -81.30
N GLY A 5 13.30 -53.11 -81.61
CA GLY A 5 14.13 -54.31 -81.40
C GLY A 5 13.70 -55.24 -80.25
N LEU A 6 12.61 -54.93 -79.55
CA LEU A 6 12.12 -55.71 -78.40
C LEU A 6 11.40 -57.02 -78.78
N ALA A 7 11.15 -57.27 -80.07
CA ALA A 7 10.40 -58.43 -80.56
C ALA A 7 11.06 -59.79 -80.26
N ASN A 8 12.36 -59.79 -79.92
CA ASN A 8 13.15 -61.01 -79.69
C ASN A 8 13.52 -61.24 -78.21
N TYR A 9 12.95 -60.45 -77.28
CA TYR A 9 13.27 -60.50 -75.85
C TYR A 9 12.02 -60.74 -74.98
N ALA A 10 12.13 -61.61 -73.98
CA ALA A 10 11.17 -61.68 -72.88
C ALA A 10 11.45 -60.54 -71.89
N VAL A 11 10.67 -59.47 -71.96
CA VAL A 11 10.80 -58.32 -71.04
C VAL A 11 9.96 -58.56 -69.79
N THR A 12 10.62 -58.84 -68.68
CA THR A 12 9.99 -58.89 -67.35
C THR A 12 10.19 -57.57 -66.61
N TYR A 13 9.10 -56.97 -66.15
CA TYR A 13 9.13 -55.77 -65.32
C TYR A 13 9.12 -56.17 -63.85
N GLN A 14 10.13 -55.73 -63.12
CA GLN A 14 10.14 -55.85 -61.67
C GLN A 14 9.55 -54.56 -61.09
N PRO A 15 8.52 -54.62 -60.24
CA PRO A 15 8.02 -53.45 -59.55
C PRO A 15 9.12 -52.89 -58.65
N GLY A 16 9.41 -51.60 -58.79
CA GLY A 16 10.16 -50.85 -57.79
C GLY A 16 9.24 -50.42 -56.65
N THR A 17 9.77 -50.29 -55.44
CA THR A 17 9.07 -49.70 -54.30
C THR A 17 9.43 -48.22 -54.18
N LEU A 18 8.43 -47.34 -54.13
CA LEU A 18 8.60 -45.93 -53.75
C LEU A 18 8.24 -45.77 -52.28
N THR A 19 9.17 -45.26 -51.48
CA THR A 19 8.93 -44.87 -50.09
C THR A 19 8.83 -43.34 -50.04
N ILE A 20 7.82 -42.84 -49.34
CA ILE A 20 7.65 -41.41 -49.05
C ILE A 20 7.80 -41.25 -47.55
N ASP A 21 8.83 -40.51 -47.12
CA ASP A 21 9.08 -40.23 -45.72
C ASP A 21 8.21 -39.06 -45.24
N PRO A 22 7.77 -39.06 -43.96
CA PRO A 22 7.06 -37.92 -43.40
C PRO A 22 7.90 -36.63 -43.46
N ALA A 23 7.25 -35.52 -43.81
CA ALA A 23 7.90 -34.21 -43.79
C ALA A 23 8.17 -33.75 -42.35
N ALA A 24 9.20 -32.92 -42.14
CA ALA A 24 9.46 -32.35 -40.83
C ALA A 24 8.46 -31.24 -40.50
N LEU A 25 7.83 -31.28 -39.32
CA LEU A 25 6.99 -30.20 -38.78
C LEU A 25 7.50 -29.80 -37.40
N THR A 26 7.80 -28.53 -37.21
CA THR A 26 8.09 -27.97 -35.88
C THR A 26 6.86 -27.21 -35.37
N VAL A 27 6.43 -27.54 -34.15
CA VAL A 27 5.39 -26.82 -33.40
C VAL A 27 6.06 -26.18 -32.19
N THR A 28 6.05 -24.84 -32.11
CA THR A 28 6.68 -24.09 -31.03
C THR A 28 5.62 -23.43 -30.16
N ALA A 29 5.62 -23.69 -28.85
CA ALA A 29 4.78 -22.93 -27.93
C ALA A 29 5.26 -21.48 -27.86
N LEU A 30 4.32 -20.54 -27.90
CA LEU A 30 4.64 -19.11 -27.76
C LEU A 30 4.82 -18.76 -26.29
N ASN A 31 5.73 -17.82 -26.01
CA ASN A 31 5.91 -17.28 -24.67
C ASN A 31 4.63 -16.60 -24.18
N GLN A 32 4.29 -16.77 -22.91
CA GLN A 32 3.11 -16.17 -22.27
C GLN A 32 3.52 -15.46 -20.97
N THR A 33 2.61 -14.67 -20.42
CA THR A 33 2.77 -14.05 -19.11
C THR A 33 1.59 -14.37 -18.18
N SER A 34 1.82 -14.33 -16.88
CA SER A 34 0.82 -14.33 -15.82
C SER A 34 1.25 -13.38 -14.71
N THR A 35 0.36 -13.02 -13.80
CA THR A 35 0.72 -12.24 -12.61
C THR A 35 0.74 -13.16 -11.40
N TYR A 36 1.65 -12.92 -10.46
CA TYR A 36 1.69 -13.64 -9.19
C TYR A 36 0.30 -13.65 -8.51
N GLY A 37 -0.11 -14.81 -7.99
CA GLY A 37 -1.46 -15.03 -7.45
C GLY A 37 -2.50 -15.49 -8.48
N GLN A 38 -2.22 -15.38 -9.78
CA GLN A 38 -3.15 -15.82 -10.82
C GLN A 38 -2.73 -17.17 -11.42
N THR A 39 -3.71 -18.08 -11.55
CA THR A 39 -3.51 -19.33 -12.28
C THR A 39 -3.20 -19.04 -13.75
N PRO A 40 -2.06 -19.52 -14.29
CA PRO A 40 -1.71 -19.29 -15.69
C PRO A 40 -2.75 -19.89 -16.66
N VAL A 41 -3.07 -19.15 -17.73
CA VAL A 41 -4.01 -19.58 -18.78
C VAL A 41 -3.31 -19.59 -20.13
N LEU A 42 -3.08 -20.78 -20.70
CA LEU A 42 -2.32 -20.95 -21.95
C LEU A 42 -3.21 -21.07 -23.20
N GLY A 43 -4.43 -21.59 -23.07
CA GLY A 43 -5.30 -21.91 -24.22
C GLY A 43 -4.70 -22.95 -25.17
N THR A 44 -5.28 -23.09 -26.37
CA THR A 44 -4.84 -24.08 -27.39
C THR A 44 -4.24 -23.47 -28.65
N ALA A 45 -4.27 -22.13 -28.78
CA ALA A 45 -3.88 -21.40 -30.00
C ALA A 45 -2.54 -20.64 -29.86
N LYS A 46 -1.88 -20.71 -28.70
CA LYS A 46 -0.64 -19.96 -28.44
C LYS A 46 0.60 -20.72 -28.90
N PHE A 47 0.65 -21.04 -30.19
CA PHE A 47 1.75 -21.76 -30.82
C PHE A 47 2.07 -21.19 -32.20
N SER A 48 3.23 -21.55 -32.75
CA SER A 48 3.59 -21.34 -34.15
C SER A 48 4.03 -22.66 -34.79
N THR A 49 3.97 -22.72 -36.12
CA THR A 49 4.33 -23.91 -36.91
C THR A 49 5.33 -23.56 -38.00
N SER A 50 6.26 -24.47 -38.29
CA SER A 50 7.16 -24.39 -39.44
C SER A 50 7.28 -25.75 -40.13
N GLY A 51 7.15 -25.77 -41.46
CA GLY A 51 7.25 -26.99 -42.28
C GLY A 51 5.93 -27.48 -42.88
N LEU A 52 4.79 -26.85 -42.59
CA LEU A 52 3.51 -27.19 -43.24
C LEU A 52 3.55 -26.89 -44.74
N VAL A 53 3.03 -27.82 -45.55
CA VAL A 53 2.92 -27.71 -47.01
C VAL A 53 1.54 -28.17 -47.48
N ASN A 54 1.24 -28.04 -48.77
CA ASN A 54 0.03 -28.59 -49.40
C ASN A 54 -1.32 -28.16 -48.80
N GLY A 55 -1.37 -27.05 -48.08
CA GLY A 55 -2.59 -26.58 -47.42
C GLY A 55 -2.93 -27.33 -46.13
N ASP A 56 -2.01 -28.14 -45.60
CA ASP A 56 -2.14 -28.78 -44.29
C ASP A 56 -2.14 -27.74 -43.16
N THR A 57 -2.79 -28.05 -42.05
CA THR A 57 -3.02 -27.09 -40.96
C THR A 57 -2.79 -27.70 -39.59
N VAL A 58 -2.43 -26.85 -38.63
CA VAL A 58 -2.56 -27.12 -37.19
C VAL A 58 -3.60 -26.17 -36.63
N SER A 59 -4.71 -26.70 -36.13
CA SER A 59 -5.84 -25.96 -35.57
C SER A 59 -5.80 -25.86 -34.04
N GLY A 60 -4.99 -26.69 -33.37
CA GLY A 60 -4.85 -26.65 -31.92
C GLY A 60 -3.64 -27.44 -31.43
N VAL A 61 -3.10 -27.02 -30.29
CA VAL A 61 -1.99 -27.69 -29.59
C VAL A 61 -2.34 -27.75 -28.12
N THR A 62 -2.02 -28.87 -27.46
CA THR A 62 -2.10 -28.95 -26.00
C THR A 62 -0.88 -28.26 -25.41
N LEU A 63 -1.13 -27.15 -24.70
CA LEU A 63 -0.11 -26.38 -24.00
C LEU A 63 -0.24 -26.60 -22.49
N ALA A 64 0.87 -26.89 -21.83
CA ALA A 64 0.89 -27.14 -20.39
C ALA A 64 2.05 -26.43 -19.71
N THR A 65 1.87 -26.09 -18.43
CA THR A 65 2.92 -25.59 -17.55
C THR A 65 2.76 -26.22 -16.17
N THR A 66 3.85 -26.35 -15.43
CA THR A 66 3.83 -26.76 -14.01
C THR A 66 3.56 -25.59 -13.07
N ALA A 67 3.59 -24.36 -13.59
CA ALA A 67 3.31 -23.17 -12.80
C ALA A 67 1.84 -23.12 -12.35
N THR A 68 1.63 -22.68 -11.12
CA THR A 68 0.31 -22.52 -10.49
C THR A 68 0.13 -21.06 -10.04
N GLY A 69 -1.04 -20.71 -9.50
CA GLY A 69 -1.25 -19.37 -8.91
C GLY A 69 -0.34 -19.07 -7.70
N ALA A 70 0.23 -20.10 -7.08
CA ALA A 70 1.17 -19.98 -5.97
C ALA A 70 2.65 -19.92 -6.41
N SER A 71 2.93 -20.16 -7.69
CA SER A 71 4.30 -20.12 -8.23
C SER A 71 4.88 -18.70 -8.13
N THR A 72 6.08 -18.57 -7.58
CA THR A 72 6.76 -17.27 -7.37
C THR A 72 7.07 -16.55 -8.68
N VAL A 73 7.35 -15.25 -8.60
CA VAL A 73 7.83 -14.46 -9.74
C VAL A 73 9.04 -15.12 -10.39
N GLY A 74 9.04 -15.21 -11.72
CA GLY A 74 10.10 -15.86 -12.48
C GLY A 74 9.62 -16.50 -13.77
N ASN A 75 10.48 -17.33 -14.37
CA ASN A 75 10.23 -17.98 -15.66
C ASN A 75 9.97 -19.48 -15.47
N TYR A 76 8.98 -19.99 -16.18
CA TYR A 76 8.51 -21.37 -16.16
C TYR A 76 8.39 -21.92 -17.58
N GLY A 77 8.52 -23.23 -17.75
CA GLY A 77 8.37 -23.85 -19.07
C GLY A 77 6.90 -23.97 -19.50
N ILE A 78 6.65 -23.78 -20.78
CA ILE A 78 5.43 -24.19 -21.48
C ILE A 78 5.79 -25.34 -22.41
N THR A 79 5.18 -26.50 -22.21
CA THR A 79 5.31 -27.64 -23.11
C THR A 79 4.20 -27.64 -24.14
N ALA A 80 4.55 -27.96 -25.39
CA ALA A 80 3.60 -28.21 -26.47
C ALA A 80 3.50 -29.71 -26.74
N SER A 81 2.30 -30.19 -27.03
CA SER A 81 2.03 -31.58 -27.37
C SER A 81 0.71 -31.73 -28.12
N ALA A 82 0.44 -32.93 -28.64
CA ALA A 82 -0.84 -33.32 -29.22
C ALA A 82 -1.41 -32.26 -30.20
N ALA A 83 -0.62 -31.91 -31.22
CA ALA A 83 -1.08 -31.06 -32.31
C ALA A 83 -2.29 -31.71 -33.01
N GLN A 84 -3.30 -30.89 -33.30
CA GLN A 84 -4.53 -31.24 -33.97
C GLN A 84 -4.64 -30.42 -35.25
N GLY A 85 -5.21 -30.99 -36.32
CA GLY A 85 -5.35 -30.31 -37.60
C GLY A 85 -5.51 -31.29 -38.76
N SER A 86 -5.34 -30.79 -39.99
CA SER A 86 -5.45 -31.58 -41.22
C SER A 86 -4.07 -32.00 -41.74
N GLY A 87 -3.95 -33.24 -42.22
CA GLY A 87 -2.74 -33.74 -42.87
C GLY A 87 -1.59 -34.13 -41.92
N LEU A 88 -1.77 -34.03 -40.60
CA LEU A 88 -0.69 -34.25 -39.61
C LEU A 88 -0.06 -35.66 -39.63
N ALA A 89 -0.76 -36.68 -40.13
CA ALA A 89 -0.19 -38.01 -40.31
C ALA A 89 0.97 -38.05 -41.32
N ASN A 90 1.11 -37.03 -42.17
CA ASN A 90 2.18 -36.90 -43.16
C ASN A 90 3.47 -36.27 -42.58
N TYR A 91 3.51 -35.98 -41.28
CA TYR A 91 4.62 -35.24 -40.66
C TYR A 91 5.25 -35.98 -39.48
N ALA A 92 6.57 -35.87 -39.36
CA ALA A 92 7.31 -36.12 -38.13
C ALA A 92 7.31 -34.84 -37.29
N VAL A 93 6.45 -34.79 -36.27
CA VAL A 93 6.23 -33.57 -35.46
C VAL A 93 7.25 -33.46 -34.33
N THR A 94 7.96 -32.33 -34.29
CA THR A 94 8.84 -31.94 -33.18
C THR A 94 8.23 -30.77 -32.42
N TYR A 95 8.16 -30.88 -31.10
CA TYR A 95 7.64 -29.81 -30.24
C TYR A 95 8.77 -29.03 -29.58
N GLN A 96 8.71 -27.70 -29.67
CA GLN A 96 9.62 -26.80 -28.97
C GLN A 96 8.86 -26.08 -27.84
N PRO A 97 9.48 -25.96 -26.65
CA PRO A 97 8.86 -25.31 -25.52
C PRO A 97 8.82 -23.78 -25.70
N GLY A 98 7.89 -23.15 -24.99
CA GLY A 98 7.86 -21.71 -24.75
C GLY A 98 8.18 -21.40 -23.29
N THR A 99 8.20 -20.12 -22.95
CA THR A 99 8.41 -19.64 -21.59
C THR A 99 7.17 -18.91 -21.08
N LEU A 100 6.70 -19.27 -19.90
CA LEU A 100 5.75 -18.49 -19.11
C LEU A 100 6.53 -17.60 -18.13
N THR A 101 6.33 -16.29 -18.19
CA THR A 101 6.85 -15.36 -17.18
C THR A 101 5.76 -14.99 -16.18
N ILE A 102 6.00 -15.20 -14.89
CA ILE A 102 5.15 -14.70 -13.81
C ILE A 102 5.70 -13.35 -13.36
N ASP A 103 4.94 -12.30 -13.65
CA ASP A 103 5.24 -10.93 -13.26
C ASP A 103 4.81 -10.66 -11.80
N PRO A 104 5.48 -9.74 -11.08
CA PRO A 104 5.08 -9.35 -9.74
C PRO A 104 3.65 -8.81 -9.66
N ALA A 105 2.93 -9.16 -8.60
CA ALA A 105 1.64 -8.56 -8.29
C ALA A 105 1.81 -7.14 -7.72
N ALA A 106 0.79 -6.30 -7.83
CA ALA A 106 0.79 -5.00 -7.17
C ALA A 106 0.46 -5.15 -5.68
N LEU A 107 1.27 -4.54 -4.82
CA LEU A 107 0.99 -4.41 -3.38
C LEU A 107 1.01 -2.93 -2.99
N THR A 108 -0.04 -2.45 -2.34
CA THR A 108 -0.07 -1.12 -1.73
C THR A 108 -0.05 -1.24 -0.22
N VAL A 109 0.90 -0.54 0.40
CA VAL A 109 1.03 -0.39 1.86
C VAL A 109 0.69 1.05 2.23
N THR A 110 -0.31 1.26 3.06
CA THR A 110 -0.80 2.59 3.44
C THR A 110 -0.54 2.85 4.91
N ALA A 111 0.15 3.94 5.24
CA ALA A 111 0.22 4.41 6.62
C ALA A 111 -1.17 4.87 7.09
N LEU A 112 -1.59 4.41 8.26
CA LEU A 112 -2.86 4.83 8.84
C LEU A 112 -2.72 6.22 9.46
N ASN A 113 -3.81 6.99 9.44
CA ASN A 113 -3.87 8.26 10.14
C ASN A 113 -3.68 8.04 11.65
N GLN A 114 -2.94 8.93 12.30
CA GLN A 114 -2.69 8.90 13.75
C GLN A 114 -2.96 10.27 14.37
N THR A 115 -3.04 10.31 15.70
CA THR A 115 -3.12 11.55 16.46
C THR A 115 -2.01 11.64 17.51
N SER A 116 -1.64 12.85 17.89
CA SER A 116 -0.78 13.17 19.04
C SER A 116 -1.32 14.42 19.72
N THR A 117 -0.91 14.68 20.96
CA THR A 117 -1.23 15.93 21.65
C THR A 117 -0.03 16.86 21.60
N TYR A 118 -0.26 18.16 21.47
CA TYR A 118 0.78 19.17 21.55
C TYR A 118 1.67 18.99 22.79
N GLY A 119 2.99 19.08 22.62
CA GLY A 119 3.96 18.76 23.68
C GLY A 119 4.43 17.31 23.73
N GLN A 120 3.72 16.38 23.06
CA GLN A 120 4.06 14.96 23.06
C GLN A 120 4.73 14.55 21.76
N ASN A 121 5.82 13.78 21.87
CA ASN A 121 6.43 13.17 20.69
C ASN A 121 5.47 12.17 20.03
N PRO A 122 5.20 12.30 18.71
CA PRO A 122 4.33 11.36 18.01
C PRO A 122 4.86 9.92 18.08
N ALA A 123 3.98 8.99 18.46
CA ALA A 123 4.30 7.56 18.55
C ALA A 123 3.59 6.79 17.43
N LEU A 124 4.29 6.56 16.32
CA LEU A 124 3.71 5.91 15.13
C LEU A 124 3.64 4.38 15.23
N GLY A 125 4.51 3.76 16.04
CA GLY A 125 4.64 2.30 16.10
C GLY A 125 5.02 1.65 14.76
N THR A 126 4.94 0.33 14.68
CA THR A 126 5.30 -0.45 13.47
C THR A 126 4.10 -1.13 12.81
N ALA A 127 2.93 -1.10 13.44
CA ALA A 127 1.71 -1.80 13.02
C ALA A 127 0.58 -0.85 12.56
N LYS A 128 0.84 0.46 12.46
CA LYS A 128 -0.17 1.46 12.07
C LYS A 128 -0.24 1.62 10.55
N PHE A 129 -0.47 0.52 9.86
CA PHE A 129 -0.59 0.48 8.40
C PHE A 129 -1.70 -0.48 7.96
N SER A 130 -2.11 -0.39 6.70
CA SER A 130 -2.96 -1.37 6.02
C SER A 130 -2.33 -1.81 4.71
N THR A 131 -2.77 -2.96 4.17
CA THR A 131 -2.28 -3.50 2.91
C THR A 131 -3.44 -3.81 1.96
N SER A 132 -3.16 -3.76 0.65
CA SER A 132 -4.08 -4.18 -0.41
C SER A 132 -3.29 -4.87 -1.51
N GLY A 133 -3.78 -6.03 -1.97
CA GLY A 133 -3.18 -6.81 -3.06
C GLY A 133 -2.40 -8.06 -2.63
N LEU A 134 -2.33 -8.38 -1.33
CA LEU A 134 -1.73 -9.63 -0.86
C LEU A 134 -2.55 -10.84 -1.34
N VAL A 135 -1.84 -11.91 -1.71
CA VAL A 135 -2.37 -13.20 -2.17
C VAL A 135 -1.57 -14.35 -1.52
N ASN A 136 -2.01 -15.59 -1.68
CA ASN A 136 -1.26 -16.80 -1.27
C ASN A 136 -0.80 -16.81 0.21
N ASP A 137 -1.62 -16.27 1.11
CA ASP A 137 -1.32 -16.13 2.55
C ASP A 137 -0.04 -15.32 2.87
N ASP A 138 0.45 -14.53 1.92
CA ASP A 138 1.55 -13.60 2.15
C ASP A 138 1.17 -12.51 3.15
N THR A 139 2.17 -12.02 3.88
CA THR A 139 1.95 -11.08 4.97
C THR A 139 2.91 -9.91 4.90
N VAL A 140 2.45 -8.75 5.38
CA VAL A 140 3.34 -7.66 5.83
C VAL A 140 3.24 -7.63 7.35
N SER A 141 4.35 -7.89 8.04
CA SER A 141 4.42 -7.95 9.50
C SER A 141 4.97 -6.67 10.12
N GLY A 142 5.56 -5.78 9.33
CA GLY A 142 6.05 -4.50 9.79
C GLY A 142 6.30 -3.51 8.66
N VAL A 143 6.20 -2.23 8.99
CA VAL A 143 6.46 -1.12 8.09
C VAL A 143 7.20 -0.05 8.88
N THR A 144 8.20 0.58 8.27
CA THR A 144 8.83 1.77 8.82
C THR A 144 7.92 2.96 8.58
N LEU A 145 7.37 3.53 9.66
CA LEU A 145 6.56 4.73 9.63
C LEU A 145 7.36 5.91 10.15
N ALA A 146 7.29 7.04 9.46
CA ALA A 146 8.02 8.24 9.85
C ALA A 146 7.16 9.50 9.68
N THR A 147 7.41 10.50 10.53
CA THR A 147 6.87 11.84 10.41
C THR A 147 7.96 12.85 10.74
N THR A 148 7.87 14.05 10.18
CA THR A 148 8.76 15.17 10.54
C THR A 148 8.28 15.91 11.78
N ALA A 149 7.07 15.61 12.26
CA ALA A 149 6.53 16.19 13.47
C ALA A 149 7.28 15.72 14.73
N THR A 150 7.43 16.62 15.69
CA THR A 150 8.09 16.39 16.98
C THR A 150 7.17 16.87 18.11
N GLY A 151 7.54 16.65 19.38
CA GLY A 151 6.78 17.20 20.51
C GLY A 151 6.68 18.74 20.53
N ALA A 152 7.54 19.44 19.79
CA ALA A 152 7.50 20.89 19.64
C ALA A 152 6.63 21.37 18.45
N SER A 153 6.18 20.46 17.59
CA SER A 153 5.35 20.79 16.44
C SER A 153 3.98 21.32 16.91
N THR A 154 3.52 22.43 16.31
CA THR A 154 2.26 23.10 16.64
C THR A 154 1.03 22.25 16.30
N VAL A 155 -0.14 22.63 16.81
CA VAL A 155 -1.41 22.02 16.42
C VAL A 155 -1.61 22.10 14.91
N GLY A 156 -2.02 20.99 14.30
CA GLY A 156 -2.19 20.89 12.85
C GLY A 156 -1.98 19.48 12.30
N ASN A 157 -1.90 19.39 10.97
CA ASN A 157 -1.74 18.12 10.26
C ASN A 157 -0.33 17.99 9.67
N TYR A 158 0.23 16.79 9.80
CA TYR A 158 1.57 16.42 9.35
C TYR A 158 1.51 15.11 8.56
N GLY A 159 2.43 14.90 7.63
CA GLY A 159 2.51 13.65 6.87
C GLY A 159 3.10 12.50 7.69
N ILE A 160 2.57 11.29 7.47
CA ILE A 160 3.19 10.02 7.86
C ILE A 160 3.62 9.31 6.58
N SER A 161 4.92 9.08 6.40
CA SER A 161 5.43 8.24 5.32
C SER A 161 5.51 6.79 5.75
N ALA A 162 5.30 5.88 4.80
CA ALA A 162 5.53 4.45 4.94
C ALA A 162 6.68 4.02 4.04
N ALA A 163 7.53 3.12 4.53
CA ALA A 163 8.63 2.53 3.76
C ALA A 163 9.01 1.16 4.33
N SER A 164 9.86 0.45 3.59
CA SER A 164 10.57 -0.74 4.08
C SER A 164 9.66 -1.79 4.71
N ALA A 165 8.60 -2.18 3.99
CA ALA A 165 7.73 -3.27 4.41
C ALA A 165 8.56 -4.56 4.59
N VAL A 166 8.31 -5.25 5.70
CA VAL A 166 8.87 -6.56 6.01
C VAL A 166 7.75 -7.56 6.19
N GLY A 167 7.99 -8.82 5.82
CA GLY A 167 6.96 -9.83 5.79
C GLY A 167 7.37 -11.06 4.97
N THR A 168 6.38 -11.88 4.61
CA THR A 168 6.56 -13.09 3.81
C THR A 168 6.14 -12.85 2.37
N GLY A 169 6.84 -13.45 1.41
CA GLY A 169 6.47 -13.41 -0.02
C GLY A 169 6.64 -12.07 -0.74
N LEU A 170 7.15 -11.02 -0.06
CA LEU A 170 7.23 -9.66 -0.63
C LEU A 170 8.08 -9.54 -1.90
N SER A 171 8.99 -10.48 -2.17
CA SER A 171 9.74 -10.54 -3.44
C SER A 171 8.84 -10.79 -4.66
N ASN A 172 7.61 -11.25 -4.47
CA ASN A 172 6.65 -11.49 -5.54
C ASN A 172 5.79 -10.26 -5.88
N TYR A 173 6.08 -9.10 -5.28
CA TYR A 173 5.27 -7.90 -5.44
C TYR A 173 6.10 -6.70 -5.88
N THR A 174 5.46 -5.85 -6.68
CA THR A 174 5.87 -4.44 -6.80
C THR A 174 5.19 -3.66 -5.70
N VAL A 175 5.96 -3.27 -4.68
CA VAL A 175 5.43 -2.58 -3.49
C VAL A 175 5.37 -1.08 -3.68
N SER A 176 4.21 -0.49 -3.44
CA SER A 176 3.95 0.94 -3.41
C SER A 176 3.55 1.38 -2.00
N TYR A 177 3.93 2.61 -1.62
CA TYR A 177 3.65 3.17 -0.30
C TYR A 177 2.77 4.41 -0.41
N ALA A 178 1.66 4.42 0.33
CA ALA A 178 0.76 5.55 0.44
C ALA A 178 0.90 6.21 1.82
N PRO A 179 0.97 7.55 1.89
CA PRO A 179 1.12 8.26 3.15
C PRO A 179 -0.17 8.28 3.97
N GLY A 180 -0.01 8.48 5.27
CA GLY A 180 -1.09 8.80 6.21
C GLY A 180 -0.94 10.23 6.71
N THR A 181 -1.87 10.65 7.57
CA THR A 181 -1.86 11.96 8.24
C THR A 181 -1.75 11.80 9.75
N LEU A 182 -0.82 12.53 10.35
CA LEU A 182 -0.75 12.75 11.79
C LEU A 182 -1.46 14.07 12.11
N THR A 183 -2.45 14.04 13.00
CA THR A 183 -3.07 15.25 13.56
C THR A 183 -2.51 15.51 14.95
N ILE A 184 -1.93 16.70 15.18
CA ILE A 184 -1.56 17.17 16.51
C ILE A 184 -2.73 17.97 17.07
N ASP A 185 -3.37 17.43 18.10
CA ASP A 185 -4.48 18.04 18.82
C ASP A 185 -3.96 19.04 19.89
N PRO A 186 -4.76 20.07 20.23
CA PRO A 186 -4.40 21.00 21.30
C PRO A 186 -4.17 20.30 22.64
N ALA A 187 -3.16 20.76 23.38
CA ALA A 187 -2.95 20.36 24.77
C ALA A 187 -3.99 21.03 25.69
N ALA A 188 -4.32 20.40 26.82
CA ALA A 188 -5.16 21.03 27.81
C ALA A 188 -4.37 22.11 28.58
N LEU A 189 -4.91 23.33 28.67
CA LEU A 189 -4.39 24.39 29.54
C LEU A 189 -5.49 24.82 30.50
N THR A 190 -5.21 24.73 31.80
CA THR A 190 -6.09 25.30 32.84
C THR A 190 -5.52 26.61 33.34
N VAL A 191 -6.35 27.66 33.36
CA VAL A 191 -6.05 28.96 33.96
C VAL A 191 -6.99 29.19 35.13
N THR A 192 -6.45 29.29 36.34
CA THR A 192 -7.25 29.42 37.57
C THR A 192 -7.05 30.80 38.17
N ALA A 193 -8.14 31.56 38.35
CA ALA A 193 -8.09 32.78 39.14
C ALA A 193 -7.76 32.45 40.60
N LEU A 194 -6.77 33.12 41.17
CA LEU A 194 -6.42 32.93 42.58
C LEU A 194 -7.44 33.62 43.48
N ASN A 195 -7.65 33.06 44.66
CA ASN A 195 -8.46 33.71 45.68
C ASN A 195 -7.82 35.04 46.10
N GLN A 196 -8.65 36.04 46.37
CA GLN A 196 -8.24 37.38 46.78
C GLN A 196 -9.03 37.85 47.99
N SER A 197 -8.59 38.95 48.61
CA SER A 197 -9.33 39.64 49.66
C SER A 197 -9.38 41.15 49.40
N SER A 198 -10.45 41.79 49.85
CA SER A 198 -10.57 43.25 49.88
C SER A 198 -11.12 43.70 51.23
N THR A 199 -10.82 44.91 51.66
CA THR A 199 -11.36 45.45 52.91
C THR A 199 -12.76 46.04 52.65
N TYR A 200 -13.71 45.82 53.56
CA TYR A 200 -15.03 46.43 53.49
C TYR A 200 -14.96 47.96 53.23
N GLY A 201 -15.77 48.42 52.27
CA GLY A 201 -15.80 49.83 51.82
C GLY A 201 -14.80 50.16 50.70
N GLN A 202 -13.87 49.25 50.36
CA GLN A 202 -12.89 49.47 49.29
C GLN A 202 -13.30 48.76 48.00
N THR A 203 -13.03 49.40 46.86
CA THR A 203 -13.20 48.75 45.55
C THR A 203 -12.19 47.60 45.41
N PRO A 204 -12.62 46.38 45.08
CA PRO A 204 -11.70 45.26 44.87
C PRO A 204 -10.71 45.52 43.73
N VAL A 205 -9.44 45.18 43.94
CA VAL A 205 -8.38 45.26 42.92
C VAL A 205 -7.82 43.86 42.71
N LEU A 206 -8.05 43.27 41.54
CA LEU A 206 -7.69 41.87 41.27
C LEU A 206 -6.29 41.68 40.69
N GLY A 207 -5.63 42.74 40.20
CA GLY A 207 -4.33 42.65 39.54
C GLY A 207 -4.35 41.84 38.23
N THR A 208 -3.26 41.87 37.47
CA THR A 208 -3.12 41.12 36.22
C THR A 208 -2.39 39.78 36.39
N ALA A 209 -1.82 39.52 37.56
CA ALA A 209 -1.00 38.35 37.88
C ALA A 209 -1.64 37.40 38.93
N SER A 210 -2.89 37.66 39.35
CA SER A 210 -3.57 36.87 40.37
C SER A 210 -4.21 35.60 39.79
N PHE A 211 -3.42 34.80 39.08
CA PHE A 211 -3.83 33.54 38.46
C PHE A 211 -2.72 32.50 38.57
N SER A 212 -3.08 31.23 38.37
CA SER A 212 -2.12 30.13 38.15
C SER A 212 -2.46 29.39 36.86
N THR A 213 -1.49 28.65 36.34
CA THR A 213 -1.64 27.84 35.13
C THR A 213 -1.18 26.41 35.36
N ALA A 214 -1.82 25.48 34.65
CA ALA A 214 -1.41 24.07 34.62
C ALA A 214 -1.54 23.52 33.19
N GLY A 215 -0.51 22.81 32.73
CA GLY A 215 -0.50 22.16 31.41
C GLY A 215 0.37 22.84 30.34
N LEU A 216 1.05 23.95 30.66
CA LEU A 216 2.01 24.57 29.74
C LEU A 216 3.20 23.63 29.46
N VAL A 217 3.58 23.52 28.20
CA VAL A 217 4.70 22.72 27.68
C VAL A 217 5.56 23.59 26.76
N ASN A 218 6.69 23.06 26.30
CA ASN A 218 7.56 23.70 25.28
C ASN A 218 8.02 25.14 25.60
N GLY A 219 8.02 25.54 26.88
CA GLY A 219 8.39 26.90 27.29
C GLY A 219 7.33 27.96 26.98
N ASP A 220 6.10 27.55 26.66
CA ASP A 220 4.98 28.47 26.46
C ASP A 220 4.59 29.19 27.75
N THR A 221 3.98 30.35 27.60
CA THR A 221 3.71 31.26 28.72
C THR A 221 2.30 31.82 28.66
N VAL A 222 1.74 32.10 29.85
CA VAL A 222 0.62 33.03 30.02
C VAL A 222 1.17 34.25 30.75
N SER A 223 1.18 35.40 30.08
CA SER A 223 1.69 36.66 30.61
C SER A 223 0.60 37.58 31.17
N GLY A 224 -0.67 37.29 30.90
CA GLY A 224 -1.79 38.05 31.44
C GLY A 224 -3.13 37.32 31.32
N VAL A 225 -4.03 37.61 32.24
CA VAL A 225 -5.40 37.08 32.28
C VAL A 225 -6.34 38.20 32.68
N THR A 226 -7.49 38.31 32.03
CA THR A 226 -8.56 39.21 32.48
C THR A 226 -9.27 38.59 33.67
N LEU A 227 -9.13 39.22 34.84
CA LEU A 227 -9.82 38.85 36.07
C LEU A 227 -10.96 39.83 36.35
N ALA A 228 -12.14 39.31 36.64
CA ALA A 228 -13.31 40.12 36.94
C ALA A 228 -14.05 39.59 38.17
N THR A 229 -14.67 40.50 38.92
CA THR A 229 -15.59 40.18 40.00
C THR A 229 -16.79 41.12 39.92
N THR A 230 -17.94 40.67 40.38
CA THR A 230 -19.15 41.52 40.49
C THR A 230 -19.16 42.35 41.78
N ALA A 231 -18.22 42.12 42.69
CA ALA A 231 -18.12 42.85 43.94
C ALA A 231 -17.62 44.30 43.71
N THR A 232 -18.19 45.25 44.43
CA THR A 232 -17.85 46.67 44.38
C THR A 232 -17.48 47.19 45.76
N GLY A 233 -17.03 48.44 45.89
CA GLY A 233 -16.79 49.04 47.21
C GLY A 233 -18.03 49.13 48.11
N ALA A 234 -19.24 48.97 47.55
CA ALA A 234 -20.50 48.93 48.31
C ALA A 234 -20.93 47.49 48.69
N SER A 235 -20.20 46.46 48.26
CA SER A 235 -20.53 45.07 48.57
C SER A 235 -20.31 44.76 50.06
N THR A 236 -21.23 44.02 50.65
CA THR A 236 -21.16 43.59 52.06
C THR A 236 -20.06 42.54 52.28
N VAL A 237 -19.64 42.37 53.54
CA VAL A 237 -18.75 41.28 53.94
C VAL A 237 -19.29 39.94 53.45
N GLY A 238 -18.45 39.13 52.82
CA GLY A 238 -18.88 37.90 52.16
C GLY A 238 -17.92 37.36 51.09
N ARG A 239 -18.37 36.32 50.37
CA ARG A 239 -17.61 35.66 49.30
C ARG A 239 -18.20 35.97 47.93
N TYR A 240 -17.36 36.39 47.00
CA TYR A 240 -17.72 36.77 45.64
C TYR A 240 -16.86 36.00 44.64
N GLY A 241 -17.41 35.65 43.47
CA GLY A 241 -16.64 34.96 42.43
C GLY A 241 -15.60 35.88 41.78
N ILE A 242 -14.45 35.30 41.43
CA ILE A 242 -13.48 35.90 40.50
C ILE A 242 -13.47 35.04 39.25
N THR A 243 -13.87 35.59 38.11
CA THR A 243 -13.81 34.90 36.81
C THR A 243 -12.51 35.23 36.09
N ALA A 244 -11.87 34.22 35.51
CA ALA A 244 -10.75 34.37 34.59
C ALA A 244 -11.22 34.25 33.14
N SER A 245 -10.62 35.03 32.24
CA SER A 245 -10.85 34.96 30.80
C SER A 245 -9.70 35.58 30.02
N ALA A 246 -9.71 35.44 28.69
CA ALA A 246 -8.81 36.13 27.76
C ALA A 246 -7.32 36.05 28.16
N ALA A 247 -6.83 34.82 28.38
CA ALA A 247 -5.42 34.57 28.59
C ALA A 247 -4.59 35.08 27.40
N GLN A 248 -3.50 35.76 27.71
CA GLN A 248 -2.54 36.32 26.76
C GLN A 248 -1.17 35.72 27.05
N GLY A 249 -0.37 35.50 26.01
CA GLY A 249 0.95 34.90 26.13
C GLY A 249 1.43 34.28 24.82
N SER A 250 2.48 33.45 24.91
CA SER A 250 3.07 32.76 23.76
C SER A 250 2.54 31.34 23.64
N GLY A 251 2.33 30.86 22.40
CA GLY A 251 1.97 29.46 22.13
C GLY A 251 0.53 29.06 22.43
N LEU A 252 -0.32 29.98 22.92
CA LEU A 252 -1.69 29.68 23.36
C LEU A 252 -2.61 29.11 22.27
N ALA A 253 -2.29 29.32 20.99
CA ALA A 253 -3.00 28.70 19.88
C ALA A 253 -2.91 27.16 19.86
N ASN A 254 -1.94 26.59 20.58
CA ASN A 254 -1.75 25.14 20.68
C ASN A 254 -2.51 24.50 21.86
N TYR A 255 -3.34 25.26 22.57
CA TYR A 255 -4.05 24.78 23.76
C TYR A 255 -5.56 24.94 23.67
N ALA A 256 -6.27 23.94 24.20
CA ALA A 256 -7.66 24.08 24.60
C ALA A 256 -7.69 24.70 26.01
N VAL A 257 -7.95 26.00 26.10
CA VAL A 257 -7.90 26.75 27.36
C VAL A 257 -9.21 26.63 28.14
N THR A 258 -9.12 26.18 29.38
CA THR A 258 -10.23 26.15 30.35
C THR A 258 -9.95 27.12 31.50
N TYR A 259 -10.96 27.91 31.87
CA TYR A 259 -10.85 28.88 32.96
C TYR A 259 -11.57 28.37 34.22
N GLN A 260 -10.90 28.46 35.37
CA GLN A 260 -11.48 28.14 36.67
C GLN A 260 -11.60 29.40 37.53
N PRO A 261 -12.74 29.58 38.22
CA PRO A 261 -12.96 30.76 39.05
C PRO A 261 -12.18 30.69 40.37
N GLY A 262 -11.86 31.87 40.89
CA GLY A 262 -11.39 32.09 42.25
C GLY A 262 -12.50 32.68 43.12
N THR A 263 -12.17 32.97 44.38
CA THR A 263 -13.07 33.66 45.31
C THR A 263 -12.41 34.92 45.87
N LEU A 264 -13.13 36.03 45.83
CA LEU A 264 -12.84 37.25 46.58
C LEU A 264 -13.56 37.21 47.93
N THR A 265 -12.85 37.51 49.02
CA THR A 265 -13.45 37.70 50.35
C THR A 265 -13.39 39.18 50.74
N ILE A 266 -14.53 39.78 51.12
CA ILE A 266 -14.62 41.14 51.70
C ILE A 266 -14.86 41.03 53.21
#